data_AF-A0A842NYL4-F1
#
_entry.id   AF-A0A842NYL4-F1
#
_cell.length_a   1.000
_cell.length_b   1.000
_cell.length_c   1.000
_cell.angle_alpha   90.00
_cell.angle_beta   90.00
_cell.angle_gamma   90.00
#
_symmetry.space_group_name_H-M   'P 1'
#
loop_
_entity.id
_entity.type
_entity.pdbx_description
1 polymer ?
#
loop_
_entity_poly.entity_id
_entity_poly.type
_entity_poly.pdbx_seq_one_letter_code
_entity_poly.pdbx_strand_id
1 'polypeptide(L)' 'GIAGTKDSVLARAAFEITVPTLAHAALAGEVEALRGITENVIVGSQIPIGSGTVDLYMQVSKKKSDK' A
#
# COMPACT_ATOMS: atom_id res chain seq x y z
N GLY A 1 -18.18 13.30 -5.56
CA GLY A 1 -17.90 13.19 -4.10
C GLY A 1 -16.42 12.96 -3.88
N ILE A 2 -15.93 13.12 -2.64
CA ILE A 2 -14.50 12.99 -2.26
C ILE A 2 -13.86 11.65 -2.65
N ALA A 3 -14.67 10.62 -2.93
CA ALA A 3 -14.20 9.31 -3.36
C ALA A 3 -13.59 9.32 -4.76
N GLY A 4 -14.09 10.16 -5.68
CA GLY A 4 -13.58 10.23 -7.06
C GLY A 4 -12.26 10.99 -7.21
N THR A 5 -11.83 11.73 -6.18
CA THR A 5 -10.62 12.56 -6.19
C THR A 5 -9.42 11.88 -5.52
N LYS A 6 -9.54 10.60 -5.14
CA LYS A 6 -8.39 9.84 -4.62
C LYS A 6 -7.48 9.44 -5.78
N ASP A 7 -6.18 9.61 -5.60
CA ASP A 7 -5.19 9.21 -6.61
C ASP A 7 -5.13 7.69 -6.80
N SER A 8 -5.38 6.91 -5.75
CA SER A 8 -5.37 5.44 -5.82
C SER A 8 -6.60 4.89 -6.54
N VAL A 9 -6.36 4.11 -7.61
CA VAL A 9 -7.39 3.40 -8.37
C VAL A 9 -8.16 2.44 -7.46
N LEU A 10 -7.43 1.70 -6.61
CA LEU A 10 -8.04 0.75 -5.68
C LEU A 10 -8.89 1.46 -4.62
N ALA A 11 -8.41 2.60 -4.10
CA ALA A 11 -9.16 3.37 -3.13
C ALA A 11 -10.43 4.03 -3.72
N ARG A 12 -10.40 4.42 -5.00
CA ARG A 12 -11.60 4.87 -5.73
C ARG A 12 -12.59 3.72 -5.95
N ALA A 13 -12.10 2.59 -6.45
CA ALA A 13 -12.92 1.42 -6.76
C ALA A 13 -13.55 0.77 -5.52
N ALA A 14 -12.90 0.89 -4.36
CA ALA A 14 -13.41 0.39 -3.09
C ALA A 14 -14.63 1.17 -2.55
N PHE A 15 -14.93 2.35 -3.10
CA PHE A 15 -16.04 3.18 -2.64
C PHE A 15 -17.21 3.16 -3.63
N GLU A 16 -18.09 2.17 -3.45
CA GLU A 16 -19.43 2.01 -4.09
C GLU A 16 -19.45 1.83 -5.63
N ILE A 17 -18.40 2.20 -6.35
CA ILE A 17 -18.31 2.09 -7.81
C ILE A 17 -17.03 1.31 -8.19
N THR A 18 -17.13 -0.03 -8.21
CA THR A 18 -15.95 -0.89 -8.36
C THR A 18 -15.61 -1.22 -9.83
N VAL A 19 -16.48 -1.98 -10.50
CA VAL A 19 -16.22 -2.51 -11.86
C VAL A 19 -15.91 -1.40 -12.89
N PRO A 20 -16.76 -0.36 -13.05
CA PRO A 20 -16.48 0.65 -14.08
C PRO A 20 -15.25 1.50 -13.75
N THR A 21 -14.91 1.71 -12.48
CA THR A 21 -13.68 2.41 -12.08
C THR A 21 -12.43 1.63 -12.50
N LEU A 22 -12.40 0.32 -12.23
CA LEU A 22 -11.29 -0.53 -12.63
C LEU A 22 -11.18 -0.64 -14.16
N ALA A 23 -12.30 -0.77 -14.87
CA ALA A 23 -12.31 -0.84 -16.32
C ALA A 23 -11.76 0.44 -16.97
N HIS A 24 -12.19 1.62 -16.51
CA HIS A 24 -11.67 2.89 -17.02
C HIS A 24 -10.19 3.08 -16.68
N ALA A 25 -9.77 2.77 -15.46
CA ALA A 25 -8.35 2.87 -15.06
C ALA A 25 -7.45 1.94 -15.89
N ALA A 26 -7.91 0.72 -16.18
CA ALA A 26 -7.19 -0.22 -17.04
C ALA A 26 -7.07 0.29 -18.49
N LEU A 27 -8.15 0.87 -19.04
CA LEU A 27 -8.13 1.48 -20.38
C LEU A 27 -7.19 2.69 -20.46
N ALA A 28 -7.12 3.49 -19.40
CA ALA A 28 -6.22 4.64 -19.30
C ALA A 28 -4.77 4.25 -18.97
N GLY A 29 -4.50 2.98 -18.63
CA GLY A 29 -3.17 2.51 -18.23
C GLY A 29 -2.70 3.07 -16.88
N GLU A 30 -3.64 3.39 -15.98
CA GLU A 30 -3.31 3.88 -14.65
C GLU A 30 -2.54 2.82 -13.84
N VAL A 31 -1.54 3.25 -13.07
CA VAL A 31 -0.71 2.39 -12.23
C VAL A 31 -0.93 2.73 -10.77
N GLU A 32 -1.20 1.70 -9.97
CA GLU A 32 -1.35 1.82 -8.52
C GLU A 32 0.03 1.83 -7.83
N ALA A 33 0.27 2.83 -6.99
CA ALA A 33 1.56 3.02 -6.30
C ALA A 33 1.58 2.49 -4.86
N LEU A 34 0.43 2.04 -4.32
CA LEU A 34 0.33 1.41 -2.99
C LEU A 34 0.87 2.28 -1.85
N ARG A 35 0.58 3.59 -1.87
CA ARG A 35 1.12 4.54 -0.86
C ARG A 35 0.16 4.82 0.29
N GLY A 36 -1.13 4.63 0.09
CA GLY A 36 -2.19 4.90 1.03
C GLY A 36 -2.64 3.67 1.82
N ILE A 37 -3.57 3.91 2.73
CA ILE A 37 -4.02 2.89 3.68
C ILE A 37 -4.96 1.88 3.01
N THR A 38 -5.93 2.37 2.24
CA THR A 38 -7.01 1.54 1.69
C THR A 38 -6.46 0.47 0.75
N GLU A 39 -5.58 0.86 -0.16
CA GLU A 39 -5.00 -0.02 -1.15
C GLU A 39 -4.05 -1.05 -0.50
N ASN A 40 -3.24 -0.67 0.50
CA ASN A 40 -2.38 -1.59 1.22
C ASN A 40 -3.19 -2.64 2.03
N VAL A 41 -4.34 -2.26 2.57
CA VAL A 41 -5.27 -3.20 3.21
C VAL A 41 -5.80 -4.22 2.19
N ILE A 42 -6.19 -3.77 1.00
CA ILE A 42 -6.76 -4.63 -0.05
C ILE A 42 -5.74 -5.67 -0.54
N VAL A 43 -4.49 -5.27 -0.76
CA VAL A 43 -3.43 -6.18 -1.26
C VAL A 43 -2.72 -6.96 -0.16
N GLY A 44 -3.03 -6.71 1.11
CA GLY A 44 -2.39 -7.37 2.25
C GLY A 44 -0.94 -6.95 2.49
N SER A 45 -0.56 -5.74 2.08
CA SER A 45 0.78 -5.18 2.31
C SER A 45 0.85 -4.44 3.66
N GLN A 46 2.06 -4.08 4.09
CA GLN A 46 2.26 -3.28 5.30
C GLN A 46 1.56 -1.92 5.17
N ILE A 47 0.69 -1.61 6.13
CA ILE A 47 -0.05 -0.35 6.13
C ILE A 47 0.86 0.73 6.73
N PRO A 48 1.08 1.88 6.06
CA PRO A 48 2.02 2.93 6.49
C PRO A 48 1.47 3.79 7.64
N ILE A 49 1.01 3.15 8.72
CA ILE A 49 0.55 3.80 9.95
C ILE A 49 0.81 2.88 11.15
N GLY A 50 0.94 3.47 12.34
CA GLY A 50 1.17 2.71 13.57
C GLY A 50 2.49 1.94 13.51
N SER A 51 2.47 0.64 13.79
CA SER A 51 3.64 -0.24 13.71
C SER A 51 4.25 -0.32 12.30
N GLY A 52 3.46 -0.05 11.26
CA GLY A 52 3.96 -0.05 9.89
C GLY A 52 4.81 1.17 9.52
N THR A 53 4.97 2.13 10.43
CA THR A 53 5.79 3.36 10.22
C THR A 53 7.26 3.15 10.59
N VAL A 54 7.62 2.01 11.21
CA VAL A 54 8.97 1.73 11.68
C VAL A 54 9.52 0.46 11.06
N ASP A 55 10.80 0.49 10.71
CA ASP A 55 11.55 -0.68 10.25
C ASP A 55 12.47 -1.19 11.36
N LEU A 56 12.53 -2.50 11.54
CA LEU A 56 13.39 -3.15 12.52
C LEU A 56 14.70 -3.57 11.87
N TYR A 57 15.81 -3.16 12.47
CA TYR A 57 17.16 -3.57 12.04
C TYR A 57 17.86 -4.27 13.21
N MET A 58 18.46 -5.43 12.94
CA MET A 58 19.25 -6.18 13.93
C MET A 58 20.72 -6.19 13.53
N GLN A 59 21.59 -5.77 14.44
CA GLN A 59 23.05 -5.91 14.31
C GLN A 59 23.48 -7.20 15.02
N VAL A 60 23.94 -8.19 14.26
CA VAL A 60 24.48 -9.44 14.83
C VAL A 60 25.89 -9.17 15.32
N SER A 61 26.09 -9.12 16.64
CA SER A 61 27.42 -8.99 17.23
C SER A 61 28.24 -10.25 16.94
N LYS A 62 29.39 -10.10 16.26
CA LYS A 62 30.38 -11.17 16.13
C LYS A 62 30.85 -11.54 17.54
N LYS A 63 30.51 -12.74 18.02
CA LYS A 63 31.12 -13.31 19.23
C LYS A 63 32.64 -13.20 19.06
N LYS A 64 33.32 -12.53 20.00
CA LYS A 64 34.77 -12.67 20.13
C LYS A 64 35.04 -14.15 20.37
N SER A 65 35.75 -14.78 19.44
CA SER A 65 36.34 -16.09 19.69
C SER A 65 37.44 -15.87 20.71
N ASP A 66 37.16 -16.10 21.98
CA ASP A 66 38.20 -16.21 22.99
C ASP A 66 39.04 -17.44 22.64
N LYS A 67 40.27 -17.19 22.17
CA LYS A 67 41.34 -18.16 22.05
C LYS A 67 42.65 -17.48 22.42
#